data_AF-A0A5C5ZBD0-F1
#
_entry.id   AF-A0A5C5ZBD0-F1
#
_cell.length_a   1.000
_cell.length_b   1.000
_cell.length_c   1.000
_cell.angle_alpha   90.00
_cell.angle_beta   90.00
_cell.angle_gamma   90.00
#
_symmetry.space_group_name_H-M   'P 1'
#
loop_
_entity.id
_entity.type
_entity.pdbx_description
1 polymer ?
#
loop_
_entity_poly.entity_id
_entity_poly.type
_entity_poly.pdbx_seq_one_letter_code
_entity_poly.pdbx_strand_id
1 'polypeptide(L)'
;MAICLLQKLLGKRSSRTWLSILFIATLPISSVRAEPNEIEAESWRSEQLAIVAKKIQDADSDDERLEFVARQAWLRRWKPGQMAPALTRSKLKPGLVEEPLLEKLKRPTDVAPNAWQQMTSSQTELIAIDTDEDRKENLRTIIGSARQLENVLSEQLPSESQQLPASTAWVLAYTRYRLGRALAYRELPSVQERWPISNPVHYQEQLFAVYQRLIDQTNRVRPEFILLEDRILRRSGKKGRALELLEAHRESIEPKWYLKKRRDLLQELGWEPPYKEAARLYVEAGYGNEL
;
A
#
# COMPACT_ATOMS: atom_id res chain seq x y z
N MET A 1 -13.52 -45.01 71.05
CA MET A 1 -14.05 -43.91 71.88
C MET A 1 -15.27 -43.35 71.17
N ALA A 2 -16.43 -43.81 71.61
CA ALA A 2 -17.74 -43.47 71.06
C ALA A 2 -18.21 -42.11 71.61
N ILE A 3 -19.15 -41.44 70.91
CA ILE A 3 -20.48 -41.05 71.41
C ILE A 3 -21.13 -39.95 70.54
N CYS A 4 -22.33 -40.30 70.05
CA CYS A 4 -23.57 -39.55 69.75
C CYS A 4 -23.59 -38.38 68.74
N LEU A 5 -24.41 -38.39 67.66
CA LEU A 5 -25.90 -38.42 67.56
C LEU A 5 -26.59 -37.25 68.30
N LEU A 6 -27.26 -36.34 67.59
CA LEU A 6 -28.71 -36.49 67.33
C LEU A 6 -29.32 -35.39 66.43
N GLN A 7 -30.43 -35.80 65.84
CA GLN A 7 -31.23 -35.20 64.79
C GLN A 7 -32.25 -34.14 65.25
N LYS A 8 -32.66 -33.32 64.25
CA LYS A 8 -34.02 -32.85 63.90
C LYS A 8 -34.86 -32.10 64.94
N LEU A 9 -35.46 -30.99 64.47
CA LEU A 9 -36.92 -30.85 64.47
C LEU A 9 -37.40 -29.97 63.30
N LEU A 10 -38.49 -30.42 62.69
CA LEU A 10 -39.16 -29.92 61.51
C LEU A 10 -40.08 -28.73 61.82
N GLY A 11 -40.20 -27.81 60.86
CA GLY A 11 -41.28 -26.82 60.79
C GLY A 11 -41.74 -26.61 59.35
N LYS A 12 -42.84 -27.26 58.97
CA LYS A 12 -43.55 -27.24 57.68
C LYS A 12 -44.26 -25.89 57.41
N ARG A 13 -44.41 -25.57 56.12
CA ARG A 13 -45.39 -24.70 55.40
C ARG A 13 -44.66 -23.57 54.65
N SER A 14 -44.97 -23.20 53.43
CA SER A 14 -46.03 -23.55 52.49
C SER A 14 -45.62 -22.99 51.13
N SER A 15 -45.95 -23.72 50.07
CA SER A 15 -45.91 -23.31 48.67
C SER A 15 -46.43 -21.89 48.41
N ARG A 16 -45.68 -21.12 47.61
CA ARG A 16 -46.20 -20.36 46.47
C ARG A 16 -45.02 -19.77 45.68
N THR A 17 -44.75 -20.41 44.54
CA THR A 17 -44.16 -19.78 43.37
C THR A 17 -44.98 -18.53 42.98
N TRP A 18 -44.33 -17.50 42.45
CA TRP A 18 -44.77 -16.75 41.25
C TRP A 18 -43.74 -15.63 40.90
N LEU A 19 -43.03 -15.86 39.80
CA LEU A 19 -42.55 -14.92 38.77
C LEU A 19 -42.15 -13.49 39.17
N SER A 20 -40.85 -13.25 39.32
CA SER A 20 -40.24 -11.94 39.11
C SER A 20 -40.07 -11.70 37.60
N ILE A 21 -40.94 -10.90 36.99
CA ILE A 21 -40.73 -10.37 35.64
C ILE A 21 -39.73 -9.20 35.78
N LEU A 22 -38.49 -9.44 35.38
CA LEU A 22 -37.48 -8.40 35.21
C LEU A 22 -37.66 -7.83 33.80
N PHE A 23 -38.33 -6.68 33.68
CA PHE A 23 -38.32 -5.90 32.44
C PHE A 23 -36.92 -5.30 32.26
N ILE A 24 -36.04 -6.04 31.59
CA ILE A 24 -34.85 -5.46 30.98
C ILE A 24 -35.36 -4.69 29.76
N ALA A 25 -35.49 -3.37 29.90
CA ALA A 25 -35.64 -2.48 28.77
C ALA A 25 -34.37 -2.58 27.93
N THR A 26 -34.38 -3.44 26.91
CA THR A 26 -33.38 -3.42 25.85
C THR A 26 -33.60 -2.15 25.05
N LEU A 27 -32.94 -1.06 25.45
CA LEU A 27 -32.71 0.06 24.57
C LEU A 27 -31.93 -0.48 23.37
N PRO A 28 -32.42 -0.35 22.12
CA PRO A 28 -31.57 -0.56 20.98
C PRO A 28 -30.51 0.55 21.05
N ILE A 29 -29.29 0.19 21.43
CA ILE A 29 -28.12 1.00 21.09
C ILE A 29 -27.97 0.83 19.58
N SER A 30 -28.78 1.58 18.83
CA SER A 30 -28.50 1.90 17.45
C SER A 30 -27.21 2.71 17.51
N SER A 31 -26.07 2.05 17.32
CA SER A 31 -24.81 2.71 17.00
C SER A 31 -24.97 3.34 15.62
N VAL A 32 -25.72 4.44 15.56
CA VAL A 32 -25.60 5.39 14.46
C VAL A 32 -24.15 5.85 14.55
N ARG A 33 -23.36 5.40 13.57
CA ARG A 33 -21.97 5.79 13.40
C ARG A 33 -22.02 7.29 13.10
N ALA A 34 -22.00 8.12 14.14
CA ALA A 34 -22.07 9.57 14.02
C ALA A 34 -20.95 9.99 13.07
N GLU A 35 -21.32 10.73 12.01
CA GLU A 35 -20.35 11.39 11.17
C GLU A 35 -19.42 12.20 12.07
N PRO A 36 -18.10 12.15 11.88
CA PRO A 36 -17.19 12.95 12.69
C PRO A 36 -17.66 14.40 12.61
N ASN A 37 -18.02 14.98 13.75
CA ASN A 37 -18.47 16.35 13.81
C ASN A 37 -17.36 17.23 13.21
N GLU A 38 -17.65 17.99 12.15
CA GLU A 38 -16.66 18.79 11.44
C GLU A 38 -15.88 19.72 12.39
N ILE A 39 -16.53 20.18 13.46
CA ILE A 39 -15.93 21.00 14.53
C ILE A 39 -14.84 20.22 15.29
N GLU A 40 -15.09 18.95 15.60
CA GLU A 40 -14.12 18.07 16.27
C GLU A 40 -12.94 17.76 15.34
N ALA A 41 -13.22 17.49 14.06
CA ALA A 41 -12.20 17.22 13.06
C ALA A 41 -11.28 18.44 12.81
N GLU A 42 -11.84 19.65 12.80
CA GLU A 42 -11.06 20.89 12.65
C GLU A 42 -10.22 21.20 13.90
N SER A 43 -10.76 20.94 15.09
CA SER A 43 -10.01 21.07 16.35
C SER A 43 -8.84 20.08 16.40
N TRP A 44 -9.08 18.82 16.02
CA TRP A 44 -8.04 17.81 15.88
C TRP A 44 -6.97 18.20 14.86
N ARG A 45 -7.38 18.74 13.70
CA ARG A 45 -6.45 19.21 12.66
C ARG A 45 -5.51 20.29 13.19
N SER A 46 -6.06 21.25 13.93
CA SER A 46 -5.31 22.35 14.54
C SER A 46 -4.28 21.84 15.56
N GLU A 47 -4.68 20.89 16.41
CA GLU A 47 -3.77 20.22 17.36
C GLU A 47 -2.64 19.48 16.64
N GLN A 48 -2.96 18.69 15.61
CA GLN A 48 -1.95 17.97 14.84
C GLN A 48 -0.99 18.90 14.12
N LEU A 49 -1.46 20.04 13.60
CA LEU A 49 -0.59 21.05 12.99
C LEU A 49 0.42 21.61 13.99
N ALA A 50 0.01 21.84 15.25
CA ALA A 50 0.92 22.28 16.31
C ALA A 50 1.94 21.18 16.68
N ILE A 51 1.49 19.92 16.82
CA ILE A 51 2.37 18.77 17.08
C ILE A 51 3.41 18.63 15.98
N VAL A 52 2.99 18.66 14.71
CA VAL A 52 3.88 18.53 13.56
C VAL A 52 4.84 19.72 13.46
N ALA A 53 4.38 20.94 13.72
CA ALA A 53 5.25 22.12 13.72
C ALA A 53 6.39 21.99 14.76
N LYS A 54 6.08 21.49 15.95
CA LYS A 54 7.10 21.18 16.96
C LYS A 54 8.09 20.12 16.46
N LYS A 55 7.60 19.04 15.86
CA LYS A 55 8.48 18.00 15.29
C LYS A 55 9.36 18.48 14.14
N ILE A 56 8.95 19.50 13.39
CA ILE A 56 9.80 20.13 12.36
C ILE A 56 10.95 20.90 13.01
N GLN A 57 10.68 21.61 14.12
CA GLN A 57 11.68 22.36 14.88
C GLN A 57 12.67 21.43 15.58
N ASP A 58 12.15 20.36 16.18
CA ASP A 58 12.91 19.37 16.95
C ASP A 58 13.56 18.28 16.07
N ALA A 59 13.50 18.38 14.74
CA ALA A 59 14.00 17.33 13.83
C ALA A 59 15.53 17.20 13.86
N ASP A 60 16.03 16.00 14.09
CA ASP A 60 17.46 15.69 14.21
C ASP A 60 18.19 15.62 12.85
N SER A 61 17.43 15.59 11.75
CA SER A 61 17.97 15.51 10.40
C SER A 61 17.07 16.19 9.37
N ASP A 62 17.64 16.53 8.21
CA ASP A 62 16.88 17.06 7.08
C ASP A 62 15.84 16.06 6.57
N ASP A 63 16.17 14.77 6.53
CA ASP A 63 15.27 13.72 6.07
C ASP A 63 14.08 13.47 7.03
N GLU A 64 14.28 13.66 8.33
CA GLU A 64 13.18 13.70 9.30
C GLU A 64 12.34 14.98 9.16
N ARG A 65 13.00 16.13 9.01
CA ARG A 65 12.32 17.41 8.83
C ARG A 65 11.42 17.39 7.59
N LEU A 66 11.91 16.86 6.47
CA LEU A 66 11.15 16.73 5.22
C LEU A 66 9.91 15.84 5.38
N GLU A 67 10.00 14.79 6.18
CA GLU A 67 8.83 13.95 6.51
C GLU A 67 7.75 14.73 7.27
N PHE A 68 8.12 15.51 8.27
CA PHE A 68 7.14 16.31 9.00
C PHE A 68 6.62 17.51 8.21
N VAL A 69 7.45 18.12 7.34
CA VAL A 69 7.01 19.13 6.38
C VAL A 69 5.96 18.56 5.43
N ALA A 70 6.14 17.35 4.92
CA ALA A 70 5.15 16.67 4.08
C ALA A 70 3.82 16.45 4.83
N ARG A 71 3.87 16.00 6.10
CA ARG A 71 2.66 15.86 6.94
C ARG A 71 1.95 17.20 7.15
N GLN A 72 2.71 18.26 7.45
CA GLN A 72 2.16 19.59 7.64
C GLN A 72 1.49 20.11 6.35
N ALA A 73 2.14 19.91 5.20
CA ALA A 73 1.61 20.31 3.91
C ALA A 73 0.27 19.63 3.62
N TRP A 74 0.16 18.31 3.86
CA TRP A 74 -1.09 17.58 3.71
C TRP A 74 -2.19 18.12 4.63
N LEU A 75 -1.90 18.22 5.94
CA LEU A 75 -2.87 18.68 6.95
C LEU A 75 -3.40 20.09 6.66
N ARG A 76 -2.56 20.99 6.15
CA ARG A 76 -2.99 22.35 5.75
C ARG A 76 -3.96 22.33 4.57
N ARG A 77 -3.82 21.39 3.64
CA ARG A 77 -4.69 21.28 2.45
C ARG A 77 -5.97 20.52 2.74
N TRP A 78 -5.94 19.49 3.58
CA TRP A 78 -7.14 18.75 3.95
C TRP A 78 -8.08 19.62 4.77
N LYS A 79 -9.34 19.69 4.34
CA LYS A 79 -10.44 20.31 5.07
C LYS A 79 -11.43 19.20 5.42
N PRO A 80 -11.87 19.09 6.68
CA PRO A 80 -12.86 18.09 7.08
C PRO A 80 -14.08 18.07 6.16
N GLY A 81 -14.48 16.89 5.68
CA GLY A 81 -15.65 16.71 4.82
C GLY A 81 -15.43 17.08 3.34
N GLN A 82 -14.26 17.60 2.98
CA GLN A 82 -13.93 18.06 1.61
C GLN A 82 -12.78 17.26 0.98
N MET A 83 -12.49 16.05 1.47
CA MET A 83 -11.51 15.18 0.85
C MET A 83 -11.95 14.83 -0.58
N ALA A 84 -11.05 15.03 -1.54
CA ALA A 84 -11.35 14.78 -2.94
C ALA A 84 -11.67 13.28 -3.17
N PRO A 85 -12.74 12.94 -3.92
CA PRO A 85 -12.96 11.58 -4.38
C PRO A 85 -11.90 11.18 -5.42
N ALA A 86 -11.91 9.91 -5.84
CA ALA A 86 -11.13 9.54 -7.01
C ALA A 86 -11.68 10.20 -8.27
N LEU A 87 -10.80 10.48 -9.22
CA LEU A 87 -11.20 11.03 -10.52
C LEU A 87 -11.92 9.95 -11.32
N THR A 88 -13.15 10.24 -11.75
CA THR A 88 -13.97 9.37 -12.58
C THR A 88 -13.31 9.23 -13.95
N ARG A 89 -12.83 8.02 -14.27
CA ARG A 89 -11.88 7.71 -15.36
C ARG A 89 -10.54 8.43 -15.19
N SER A 90 -9.50 7.67 -14.84
CA SER A 90 -8.14 8.02 -15.25
C SER A 90 -8.15 8.02 -16.79
N LYS A 91 -8.42 9.17 -17.40
CA LYS A 91 -7.81 9.43 -18.71
C LYS A 91 -6.33 9.41 -18.38
N LEU A 92 -5.62 8.37 -18.83
CA LEU A 92 -4.17 8.26 -18.68
C LEU A 92 -3.60 9.65 -18.87
N LYS A 93 -2.94 10.16 -17.81
CA LYS A 93 -2.38 11.51 -17.84
C LYS A 93 -1.57 11.63 -19.13
N PRO A 94 -1.74 12.71 -19.93
CA PRO A 94 -0.93 12.91 -21.11
C PRO A 94 0.56 12.75 -20.74
N GLY A 95 1.23 11.76 -21.34
CA GLY A 95 2.65 11.48 -21.10
C GLY A 95 3.00 10.27 -20.23
N LEU A 96 2.03 9.45 -19.79
CA LEU A 96 2.34 8.10 -19.33
C LEU A 96 2.81 7.25 -20.51
N VAL A 97 3.92 6.53 -20.33
CA VAL A 97 4.44 5.61 -21.34
C VAL A 97 3.90 4.23 -21.04
N GLU A 98 3.11 3.64 -21.95
CA GLU A 98 2.79 2.22 -21.86
C GLU A 98 4.05 1.38 -22.11
N GLU A 99 4.15 0.23 -21.46
CA GLU A 99 5.29 -0.65 -21.66
C GLU A 99 5.40 -1.09 -23.13
N PRO A 100 6.54 -0.81 -23.79
CA PRO A 100 6.79 -1.34 -25.12
C PRO A 100 6.97 -2.86 -25.08
N LEU A 101 6.50 -3.55 -26.12
CA LEU A 101 6.75 -4.98 -26.29
C LEU A 101 7.95 -5.17 -27.23
N LEU A 102 8.97 -5.91 -26.80
CA LEU A 102 10.18 -6.17 -27.60
C LEU A 102 9.83 -6.79 -28.96
N GLU A 103 8.80 -7.64 -29.03
CA GLU A 103 8.33 -8.24 -30.29
C GLU A 103 7.89 -7.18 -31.34
N LYS A 104 7.49 -5.99 -30.88
CA LYS A 104 7.02 -4.88 -31.72
C LYS A 104 8.13 -3.85 -32.01
N LEU A 105 9.30 -4.00 -31.38
CA LEU A 105 10.42 -3.10 -31.54
C LEU A 105 11.39 -3.61 -32.61
N LYS A 106 12.09 -2.67 -33.25
CA LYS A 106 13.21 -3.01 -34.11
C LYS A 106 14.38 -3.49 -33.25
N ARG A 107 14.85 -4.72 -33.50
CA ARG A 107 16.08 -5.27 -32.90
C ARG A 107 17.27 -4.34 -33.18
N PRO A 108 18.05 -3.91 -32.17
CA PRO A 108 19.31 -3.21 -32.38
C PRO A 108 20.30 -4.07 -33.19
N THR A 109 21.09 -3.47 -34.08
CA THR A 109 21.99 -4.21 -34.99
C THR A 109 22.99 -5.08 -34.24
N ASP A 110 23.44 -4.62 -33.08
CA ASP A 110 24.52 -5.20 -32.30
C ASP A 110 24.04 -6.32 -31.36
N VAL A 111 22.73 -6.52 -31.25
CA VAL A 111 22.11 -7.59 -30.45
C VAL A 111 21.90 -8.82 -31.32
N ALA A 112 22.48 -9.97 -30.99
CA ALA A 112 22.31 -11.18 -31.79
C ALA A 112 20.82 -11.62 -31.94
N PRO A 113 20.39 -12.19 -33.09
CA PRO A 113 18.98 -12.55 -33.31
C PRO A 113 18.42 -13.52 -32.26
N ASN A 114 19.22 -14.51 -31.84
CA ASN A 114 18.85 -15.46 -30.80
C ASN A 114 18.69 -14.80 -29.42
N ALA A 115 19.56 -13.86 -29.07
CA ALA A 115 19.45 -13.08 -27.82
C ALA A 115 18.19 -12.21 -27.83
N TRP A 116 17.88 -11.57 -28.97
CA TRP A 116 16.64 -10.80 -29.11
C TRP A 116 15.38 -11.66 -28.98
N GLN A 117 15.39 -12.84 -29.61
CA GLN A 117 14.28 -13.79 -29.49
C GLN A 117 14.11 -14.25 -28.04
N GLN A 118 15.21 -14.57 -27.35
CA GLN A 118 15.17 -14.95 -25.94
C GLN A 118 14.56 -13.83 -25.08
N MET A 119 15.04 -12.59 -25.21
CA MET A 119 14.49 -11.45 -24.44
C MET A 119 13.01 -11.24 -24.73
N THR A 120 12.60 -11.36 -26.00
CA THR A 120 11.21 -11.24 -26.42
C THR A 120 10.33 -12.31 -25.77
N SER A 121 10.72 -13.59 -25.87
CA SER A 121 10.00 -14.69 -25.23
C SER A 121 9.91 -14.51 -23.71
N SER A 122 11.03 -14.15 -23.06
CA SER A 122 11.06 -13.92 -21.62
C SER A 122 10.19 -12.74 -21.16
N GLN A 123 10.10 -11.65 -21.95
CA GLN A 123 9.18 -10.55 -21.66
C GLN A 123 7.73 -11.02 -21.76
N THR A 124 7.38 -11.72 -22.84
CA THR A 124 6.01 -12.23 -23.05
C THR A 124 5.58 -13.17 -21.94
N GLU A 125 6.43 -14.12 -21.55
CA GLU A 125 6.17 -15.04 -20.44
C GLU A 125 6.01 -14.31 -19.12
N LEU A 126 6.89 -13.34 -18.81
CA LEU A 126 6.80 -12.55 -17.58
C LEU A 126 5.49 -11.75 -17.52
N ILE A 127 5.08 -11.13 -18.62
CA ILE A 127 3.82 -10.38 -18.68
C ILE A 127 2.62 -11.32 -18.48
N ALA A 128 2.65 -12.52 -19.07
CA ALA A 128 1.57 -13.49 -18.96
C ALA A 128 1.34 -14.00 -17.52
N ILE A 129 2.39 -14.11 -16.71
CA ILE A 129 2.29 -14.58 -15.32
C ILE A 129 2.05 -13.47 -14.28
N ASP A 130 2.33 -12.20 -14.63
CA ASP A 130 2.28 -11.05 -13.72
C ASP A 130 0.93 -10.27 -13.81
N THR A 131 -0.17 -11.01 -13.72
CA THR A 131 -1.56 -10.50 -13.75
C THR A 131 -1.99 -9.92 -12.40
N ASP A 132 -3.06 -9.10 -12.35
CA ASP A 132 -3.51 -8.54 -11.07
C ASP A 132 -4.11 -9.62 -10.15
N GLU A 133 -4.71 -10.65 -10.75
CA GLU A 133 -5.36 -11.77 -10.10
C GLU A 133 -4.36 -12.75 -9.49
N ASP A 134 -3.34 -13.18 -10.26
CA ASP A 134 -2.48 -14.32 -9.89
C ASP A 134 -1.11 -13.91 -9.35
N ARG A 135 -0.73 -12.63 -9.46
CA ARG A 135 0.62 -12.15 -9.12
C ARG A 135 1.09 -12.55 -7.72
N LYS A 136 0.19 -12.55 -6.72
CA LYS A 136 0.56 -12.92 -5.33
C LYS A 136 0.89 -14.40 -5.19
N GLU A 137 0.28 -15.26 -5.99
CA GLU A 137 0.53 -16.71 -6.01
C GLU A 137 1.79 -17.04 -6.83
N ASN A 138 2.04 -16.26 -7.89
CA ASN A 138 3.16 -16.47 -8.81
C ASN A 138 4.47 -15.75 -8.42
N LEU A 139 4.57 -15.16 -7.21
CA LEU A 139 5.69 -14.28 -6.84
C LEU A 139 7.07 -14.92 -7.02
N ARG A 140 7.22 -16.23 -6.71
CA ARG A 140 8.51 -16.93 -6.90
C ARG A 140 8.94 -16.93 -8.36
N THR A 141 8.03 -17.32 -9.25
CA THR A 141 8.25 -17.37 -10.70
C THR A 141 8.49 -15.97 -11.25
N ILE A 142 7.65 -14.99 -10.87
CA ILE A 142 7.80 -13.59 -11.30
C ILE A 142 9.17 -13.03 -10.90
N ILE A 143 9.60 -13.22 -9.65
CA ILE A 143 10.91 -12.75 -9.17
C ILE A 143 12.05 -13.40 -9.97
N GLY A 144 11.96 -14.71 -10.23
CA GLY A 144 12.95 -15.44 -11.02
C GLY A 144 13.02 -14.94 -12.46
N SER A 145 11.88 -14.93 -13.17
CA SER A 145 11.77 -14.50 -14.57
C SER A 145 12.14 -13.04 -14.76
N ALA A 146 11.68 -12.14 -13.89
CA ALA A 146 12.03 -10.72 -13.97
C ALA A 146 13.52 -10.47 -13.73
N ARG A 147 14.16 -11.19 -12.80
CA ARG A 147 15.60 -11.07 -12.57
C ARG A 147 16.41 -11.60 -13.75
N GLN A 148 16.01 -12.74 -14.32
CA GLN A 148 16.66 -13.28 -15.50
C GLN A 148 16.52 -12.33 -16.69
N LEU A 149 15.32 -11.79 -16.94
CA LEU A 149 15.10 -10.82 -18.01
C LEU A 149 15.87 -9.52 -17.77
N GLU A 150 15.89 -8.99 -16.55
CA GLU A 150 16.68 -7.79 -16.21
C GLU A 150 18.17 -8.00 -16.55
N ASN A 151 18.74 -9.14 -16.16
CA ASN A 151 20.15 -9.46 -16.41
C ASN A 151 20.42 -9.52 -17.92
N VAL A 152 19.63 -10.29 -18.67
CA VAL A 152 19.83 -10.44 -20.13
C VAL A 152 19.66 -9.08 -20.84
N LEU A 153 18.66 -8.28 -20.48
CA LEU A 153 18.49 -6.94 -21.05
C LEU A 153 19.70 -6.03 -20.74
N SER A 154 20.20 -6.07 -19.50
CA SER A 154 21.33 -5.23 -19.07
C SER A 154 22.67 -5.66 -19.68
N GLU A 155 22.83 -6.95 -19.99
CA GLU A 155 24.05 -7.49 -20.60
C GLU A 155 24.05 -7.38 -22.13
N GLN A 156 22.90 -7.60 -22.77
CA GLN A 156 22.82 -7.75 -24.23
C GLN A 156 22.48 -6.45 -24.95
N LEU A 157 21.76 -5.52 -24.31
CA LEU A 157 21.45 -4.24 -24.95
C LEU A 157 22.67 -3.31 -24.94
N PRO A 158 22.98 -2.58 -26.02
CA PRO A 158 24.02 -1.56 -25.98
C PRO A 158 23.63 -0.42 -25.03
N SER A 159 24.61 0.29 -24.46
CA SER A 159 24.36 1.28 -23.40
C SER A 159 23.35 2.37 -23.80
N GLU A 160 23.37 2.81 -25.06
CA GLU A 160 22.40 3.77 -25.61
C GLU A 160 20.95 3.24 -25.61
N SER A 161 20.77 1.93 -25.78
CA SER A 161 19.47 1.26 -25.74
C SER A 161 18.97 0.99 -24.32
N GLN A 162 19.83 1.18 -23.30
CA GLN A 162 19.46 1.04 -21.89
C GLN A 162 19.05 2.38 -21.24
N GLN A 163 19.34 3.50 -21.89
CA GLN A 163 19.03 4.85 -21.41
C GLN A 163 17.72 5.37 -22.00
N LEU A 164 16.91 6.03 -21.16
CA LEU A 164 15.72 6.74 -21.64
C LEU A 164 16.13 7.90 -22.58
N PRO A 165 15.36 8.18 -23.65
CA PRO A 165 13.99 7.73 -23.91
C PRO A 165 13.85 6.50 -24.82
N ALA A 166 14.90 5.70 -25.03
CA ALA A 166 14.81 4.53 -25.92
C ALA A 166 13.69 3.56 -25.50
N SER A 167 12.96 2.99 -26.46
CA SER A 167 11.86 2.06 -26.16
C SER A 167 12.33 0.80 -25.43
N THR A 168 13.53 0.30 -25.75
CA THR A 168 14.18 -0.82 -25.03
C THR A 168 14.54 -0.47 -23.59
N ALA A 169 14.90 0.80 -23.33
CA ALA A 169 15.16 1.26 -21.97
C ALA A 169 13.88 1.27 -21.13
N TRP A 170 12.74 1.62 -21.73
CA TRP A 170 11.43 1.47 -21.09
C TRP A 170 11.12 0.02 -20.73
N VAL A 171 11.41 -0.95 -21.59
CA VAL A 171 11.26 -2.38 -21.27
C VAL A 171 12.09 -2.75 -20.03
N LEU A 172 13.34 -2.30 -19.97
CA LEU A 172 14.21 -2.56 -18.82
C LEU A 172 13.67 -1.91 -17.53
N ALA A 173 13.16 -0.67 -17.61
CA ALA A 173 12.57 0.03 -16.47
C ALA A 173 11.32 -0.68 -15.95
N TYR A 174 10.42 -1.11 -16.85
CA TYR A 174 9.25 -1.90 -16.51
C TYR A 174 9.60 -3.26 -15.89
N THR A 175 10.65 -3.91 -16.40
CA THR A 175 11.17 -5.17 -15.83
C THR A 175 11.67 -4.96 -14.40
N ARG A 176 12.46 -3.91 -14.14
CA ARG A 176 12.93 -3.53 -12.80
C ARG A 176 11.77 -3.18 -11.86
N TYR A 177 10.77 -2.46 -12.35
CA TYR A 177 9.56 -2.16 -11.60
C TYR A 177 8.80 -3.42 -11.19
N ARG A 178 8.60 -4.38 -12.10
CA ARG A 178 7.97 -5.68 -11.79
C ARG A 178 8.75 -6.45 -10.74
N LEU A 179 10.07 -6.54 -10.89
CA LEU A 179 10.93 -7.20 -9.92
C LEU A 179 10.82 -6.54 -8.55
N GLY A 180 10.91 -5.20 -8.47
CA GLY A 180 10.78 -4.45 -7.22
C GLY A 180 9.41 -4.63 -6.56
N ARG A 181 8.33 -4.57 -7.35
CA ARG A 181 6.96 -4.80 -6.89
C ARG A 181 6.77 -6.22 -6.35
N ALA A 182 7.21 -7.24 -7.11
CA ALA A 182 7.09 -8.63 -6.72
C ALA A 182 7.92 -8.95 -5.47
N LEU A 183 9.13 -8.38 -5.37
CA LEU A 183 9.91 -8.42 -4.14
C LEU A 183 9.08 -7.82 -3.01
N ALA A 184 8.64 -6.57 -3.10
CA ALA A 184 7.89 -5.90 -2.03
C ALA A 184 6.59 -6.62 -1.60
N TYR A 185 5.94 -7.35 -2.50
CA TYR A 185 4.76 -8.16 -2.19
C TYR A 185 5.06 -9.40 -1.32
N ARG A 186 6.32 -9.84 -1.26
CA ARG A 186 6.73 -10.91 -0.32
C ARG A 186 6.44 -10.58 1.13
N GLU A 187 6.33 -9.30 1.46
CA GLU A 187 6.10 -8.85 2.83
C GLU A 187 4.62 -8.79 3.20
N LEU A 188 3.71 -9.05 2.26
CA LEU A 188 2.29 -9.15 2.60
C LEU A 188 2.10 -10.28 3.62
N PRO A 189 1.27 -10.10 4.67
CA PRO A 189 1.11 -11.09 5.73
C PRO A 189 0.82 -12.50 5.20
N SER A 190 -0.12 -12.63 4.26
CA SER A 190 -0.48 -13.90 3.64
C SER A 190 0.61 -14.55 2.79
N VAL A 191 1.59 -13.76 2.32
CA VAL A 191 2.76 -14.27 1.62
C VAL A 191 3.84 -14.68 2.61
N GLN A 192 4.09 -13.87 3.65
CA GLN A 192 5.07 -14.20 4.69
C GLN A 192 4.70 -15.47 5.46
N GLU A 193 3.41 -15.71 5.71
CA GLU A 193 2.93 -16.92 6.36
C GLU A 193 3.29 -18.20 5.57
N ARG A 194 3.14 -18.15 4.24
CA ARG A 194 3.43 -19.29 3.34
C ARG A 194 4.89 -19.36 2.90
N TRP A 195 5.55 -18.22 2.80
CA TRP A 195 6.92 -18.07 2.33
C TRP A 195 7.69 -17.01 3.16
N PRO A 196 8.11 -17.38 4.39
CA PRO A 196 8.80 -16.46 5.29
C PRO A 196 10.08 -15.87 4.70
N ILE A 197 10.41 -14.66 5.15
CA ILE A 197 11.68 -13.99 4.82
C ILE A 197 12.71 -14.37 5.89
N SER A 198 13.60 -15.31 5.56
CA SER A 198 14.59 -15.85 6.51
C SER A 198 15.67 -14.84 6.91
N ASN A 199 16.04 -13.92 6.01
CA ASN A 199 17.02 -12.87 6.27
C ASN A 199 16.43 -11.50 5.86
N PRO A 200 15.79 -10.78 6.79
CA PRO A 200 15.13 -9.51 6.50
C PRO A 200 16.07 -8.41 6.00
N VAL A 201 17.29 -8.33 6.56
CA VAL A 201 18.29 -7.33 6.17
C VAL A 201 18.72 -7.53 4.73
N HIS A 202 19.14 -8.74 4.38
CA HIS A 202 19.57 -9.04 3.02
C HIS A 202 18.42 -8.89 2.01
N TYR A 203 17.21 -9.30 2.39
CA TYR A 203 16.05 -9.12 1.54
C TYR A 203 15.73 -7.63 1.31
N GLN A 204 15.87 -6.80 2.34
CA GLN A 204 15.72 -5.35 2.24
C GLN A 204 16.78 -4.76 1.28
N GLU A 205 18.05 -5.14 1.41
CA GLU A 205 19.11 -4.73 0.48
C GLU A 205 18.78 -5.06 -0.97
N GLN A 206 18.26 -6.27 -1.24
CA GLN A 206 17.87 -6.66 -2.60
C GLN A 206 16.76 -5.78 -3.17
N LEU A 207 15.72 -5.50 -2.38
CA LEU A 207 14.62 -4.65 -2.81
C LEU A 207 15.11 -3.22 -3.09
N PHE A 208 15.91 -2.65 -2.19
CA PHE A 208 16.48 -1.32 -2.37
C PHE A 208 17.42 -1.25 -3.57
N ALA A 209 18.23 -2.27 -3.82
CA ALA A 209 19.12 -2.31 -4.97
C ALA A 209 18.34 -2.30 -6.31
N VAL A 210 17.25 -3.06 -6.41
CA VAL A 210 16.39 -3.05 -7.61
C VAL A 210 15.73 -1.68 -7.81
N TYR A 211 15.20 -1.12 -6.73
CA TYR A 211 14.58 0.20 -6.76
C TYR A 211 15.60 1.30 -7.13
N GLN A 212 16.82 1.26 -6.59
CA GLN A 212 17.87 2.23 -6.91
C GLN A 212 18.23 2.17 -8.40
N ARG A 213 18.41 0.97 -8.98
CA ARG A 213 18.65 0.82 -10.43
C ARG A 213 17.52 1.39 -11.29
N LEU A 214 16.27 1.29 -10.83
CA LEU A 214 15.12 1.90 -11.51
C LEU A 214 15.18 3.43 -11.46
N ILE A 215 15.49 4.01 -10.30
CA ILE A 215 15.62 5.46 -10.13
C ILE A 215 16.81 6.01 -10.94
N ASP A 216 17.96 5.35 -10.88
CA ASP A 216 19.16 5.74 -11.65
C ASP A 216 18.88 5.72 -13.15
N GLN A 217 18.12 4.73 -13.64
CA GLN A 217 17.77 4.65 -15.06
C GLN A 217 16.78 5.74 -15.48
N THR A 218 15.86 6.10 -14.59
CA THR A 218 14.78 7.06 -14.89
C THR A 218 15.14 8.51 -14.57
N ASN A 219 16.25 8.73 -13.86
CA ASN A 219 16.78 10.00 -13.36
C ASN A 219 15.82 10.84 -12.49
N ARG A 220 14.65 10.30 -12.16
CA ARG A 220 13.62 10.93 -11.31
C ARG A 220 12.51 9.94 -11.02
N VAL A 221 11.69 10.25 -10.01
CA VAL A 221 10.43 9.53 -9.78
C VAL A 221 9.52 9.65 -11.01
N ARG A 222 8.99 8.51 -11.44
CA ARG A 222 8.14 8.36 -12.62
C ARG A 222 6.71 8.01 -12.21
N PRO A 223 5.69 8.69 -12.77
CA PRO A 223 4.29 8.33 -12.52
C PRO A 223 3.97 6.85 -12.80
N GLU A 224 4.65 6.25 -13.78
CA GLU A 224 4.52 4.84 -14.17
C GLU A 224 4.85 3.87 -13.01
N PHE A 225 5.73 4.29 -12.10
CA PHE A 225 6.31 3.43 -11.06
C PHE A 225 5.99 3.91 -9.64
N ILE A 226 5.04 4.85 -9.51
CA ILE A 226 4.77 5.57 -8.26
C ILE A 226 4.33 4.66 -7.11
N LEU A 227 3.71 3.52 -7.41
CA LEU A 227 3.26 2.59 -6.38
C LEU A 227 4.41 1.81 -5.72
N LEU A 228 5.54 1.66 -6.41
CA LEU A 228 6.75 1.10 -5.81
C LEU A 228 7.42 2.17 -4.93
N GLU A 229 7.50 3.41 -5.39
CA GLU A 229 7.98 4.55 -4.60
C GLU A 229 7.20 4.72 -3.27
N ASP A 230 5.86 4.74 -3.35
CA ASP A 230 4.96 4.75 -2.17
C ASP A 230 5.34 3.66 -1.17
N ARG A 231 5.58 2.44 -1.66
CA ARG A 231 5.95 1.30 -0.83
C ARG A 231 7.32 1.51 -0.18
N ILE A 232 8.33 1.97 -0.93
CA ILE A 232 9.67 2.24 -0.39
C ILE A 232 9.63 3.33 0.67
N LEU A 233 8.93 4.44 0.44
CA LEU A 233 8.77 5.51 1.42
C LEU A 233 8.12 5.00 2.72
N ARG A 234 7.04 4.21 2.61
CA ARG A 234 6.36 3.62 3.77
C ARG A 234 7.28 2.70 4.57
N ARG A 235 8.09 1.88 3.89
CA ARG A 235 9.08 0.99 4.53
C ARG A 235 10.14 1.77 5.29
N SER A 236 10.55 2.93 4.78
CA SER A 236 11.48 3.84 5.44
C SER A 236 10.83 4.73 6.51
N GLY A 237 9.57 4.49 6.87
CA GLY A 237 8.82 5.28 7.86
C GLY A 237 8.37 6.66 7.37
N LYS A 238 8.55 6.97 6.08
CA LYS A 238 8.27 8.27 5.45
C LYS A 238 6.83 8.39 4.95
N LYS A 239 5.88 8.16 5.86
CA LYS A 239 4.44 8.04 5.55
C LYS A 239 3.81 9.35 5.08
N GLY A 240 4.26 10.50 5.60
CA GLY A 240 3.84 11.82 5.15
C GLY A 240 4.30 12.09 3.73
N ARG A 241 5.57 11.78 3.42
CA ARG A 241 6.08 11.87 2.04
C ARG A 241 5.36 10.92 1.09
N ALA A 242 5.05 9.69 1.52
CA ALA A 242 4.27 8.75 0.75
C ALA A 242 2.84 9.28 0.46
N LEU A 243 2.20 9.91 1.45
CA LEU A 243 0.88 10.50 1.28
C LEU A 243 0.90 11.67 0.29
N GLU A 244 1.86 12.58 0.41
CA GLU A 244 2.05 13.68 -0.55
C GLU A 244 2.31 13.16 -1.97
N LEU A 245 3.13 12.12 -2.10
CA LEU A 245 3.41 11.46 -3.36
C LEU A 245 2.13 10.92 -4.02
N LEU A 246 1.29 10.20 -3.25
CA LEU A 246 0.03 9.67 -3.79
C LEU A 246 -0.91 10.79 -4.23
N GLU A 247 -1.05 11.86 -3.46
CA GLU A 247 -1.91 12.99 -3.81
C GLU A 247 -1.42 13.70 -5.08
N ALA A 248 -0.11 13.91 -5.22
CA ALA A 248 0.50 14.54 -6.39
C ALA A 248 0.34 13.71 -7.68
N HIS A 249 0.20 12.39 -7.54
CA HIS A 249 0.12 11.43 -8.64
C HIS A 249 -1.24 10.73 -8.75
N ARG A 250 -2.28 11.23 -8.09
CA ARG A 250 -3.62 10.61 -8.08
C ARG A 250 -4.22 10.36 -9.47
N GLU A 251 -3.85 11.16 -10.46
CA GLU A 251 -4.31 11.04 -11.85
C GLU A 251 -3.69 9.86 -12.62
N SER A 252 -2.47 9.45 -12.23
CA SER A 252 -1.74 8.34 -12.87
C SER A 252 -1.94 7.00 -12.17
N ILE A 253 -2.74 6.97 -11.10
CA ILE A 253 -3.01 5.76 -10.32
C ILE A 253 -4.46 5.34 -10.59
N GLU A 254 -4.68 4.04 -10.75
CA GLU A 254 -6.03 3.51 -10.86
C GLU A 254 -6.88 3.92 -9.63
N PRO A 255 -8.13 4.39 -9.81
CA PRO A 255 -8.99 4.86 -8.72
C PRO A 255 -9.07 3.94 -7.49
N LYS A 256 -9.24 2.63 -7.70
CA LYS A 256 -9.29 1.62 -6.62
C LYS A 256 -8.03 1.69 -5.76
N TRP A 257 -6.87 1.62 -6.39
CA TRP A 257 -5.58 1.60 -5.69
C TRP A 257 -5.24 2.92 -5.03
N TYR A 258 -5.56 4.05 -5.67
CA TYR A 258 -5.36 5.37 -5.08
C TYR A 258 -6.16 5.52 -3.78
N LEU A 259 -7.47 5.26 -3.82
CA LEU A 259 -8.33 5.41 -2.64
C LEU A 259 -7.93 4.46 -1.52
N LYS A 260 -7.66 3.19 -1.86
CA LYS A 260 -7.20 2.19 -0.88
C LYS A 260 -5.93 2.65 -0.18
N LYS A 261 -4.91 3.05 -0.94
CA LYS A 261 -3.59 3.43 -0.40
C LYS A 261 -3.66 4.71 0.43
N ARG A 262 -4.43 5.71 0.01
CA ARG A 262 -4.67 6.93 0.80
C ARG A 262 -5.31 6.59 2.15
N ARG A 263 -6.38 5.79 2.14
CA ARG A 263 -7.04 5.32 3.36
C ARG A 263 -6.05 4.60 4.29
N ASP A 264 -5.31 3.63 3.76
CA ASP A 264 -4.36 2.83 4.54
C ASP A 264 -3.24 3.71 5.13
N LEU A 265 -2.72 4.69 4.40
CA LEU A 265 -1.70 5.63 4.90
C LEU A 265 -2.21 6.52 6.03
N LEU A 266 -3.43 7.04 5.91
CA LEU A 266 -4.05 7.85 6.97
C LEU A 266 -4.26 7.02 8.24
N GLN A 267 -4.63 5.75 8.10
CA GLN A 267 -4.69 4.80 9.21
C GLN A 267 -3.31 4.57 9.83
N GLU A 268 -2.28 4.34 9.01
CA GLU A 268 -0.89 4.12 9.44
C GLU A 268 -0.26 5.34 10.13
N LEU A 269 -0.76 6.54 9.86
CA LEU A 269 -0.38 7.78 10.54
C LEU A 269 -1.14 7.99 11.87
N GLY A 270 -2.16 7.17 12.15
CA GLY A 270 -3.05 7.34 13.30
C GLY A 270 -3.99 8.54 13.16
N TRP A 271 -4.24 8.99 11.93
CA TRP A 271 -5.03 10.18 11.63
C TRP A 271 -6.51 9.82 11.48
N GLU A 272 -7.18 9.61 12.60
CA GLU A 272 -8.53 9.03 12.64
C GLU A 272 -9.59 9.84 11.87
N PRO A 273 -9.73 11.18 12.03
CA PRO A 273 -10.75 11.93 11.29
C PRO A 273 -10.61 11.83 9.75
N PRO A 274 -9.45 12.12 9.14
CA PRO A 274 -9.31 11.95 7.69
C PRO A 274 -9.32 10.48 7.26
N TYR A 275 -8.87 9.53 8.10
CA TYR A 275 -8.99 8.11 7.80
C TYR A 275 -10.46 7.69 7.65
N LYS A 276 -11.35 8.08 8.56
CA LYS A 276 -12.79 7.80 8.47
C LYS A 276 -13.40 8.35 7.19
N GLU A 277 -13.02 9.57 6.82
CA GLU A 277 -13.46 10.20 5.58
C GLU A 277 -12.96 9.44 4.34
N ALA A 278 -11.67 9.08 4.30
CA ALA A 278 -11.10 8.30 3.21
C ALA A 278 -11.73 6.90 3.10
N ALA A 279 -12.04 6.27 4.23
CA ALA A 279 -12.71 4.97 4.28
C ALA A 279 -14.15 5.05 3.72
N ARG A 280 -14.88 6.12 4.05
CA ARG A 280 -16.21 6.40 3.48
C ARG A 280 -16.13 6.54 1.96
N LEU A 281 -15.22 7.37 1.45
CA LEU A 281 -15.03 7.59 0.01
C LEU A 281 -14.65 6.29 -0.74
N TYR A 282 -13.87 5.40 -0.12
CA TYR A 282 -13.54 4.11 -0.70
C TYR A 282 -14.78 3.23 -0.89
N VAL A 283 -15.65 3.17 0.12
CA VAL A 283 -16.91 2.39 0.08
C VAL A 283 -17.91 3.01 -0.89
N GLU A 284 -18.07 4.33 -0.89
CA GLU A 284 -18.96 5.07 -1.81
C GLU A 284 -18.56 4.89 -3.27
N ALA A 285 -17.27 4.68 -3.55
CA ALA A 285 -16.76 4.36 -4.88
C ALA A 285 -17.06 2.90 -5.32
N GLY A 286 -17.77 2.12 -4.50
CA GLY A 286 -18.15 0.74 -4.79
C GLY A 286 -17.08 -0.29 -4.45
N TYR A 287 -16.01 0.10 -3.76
CA TYR A 287 -14.96 -0.82 -3.34
C TYR A 287 -15.26 -1.37 -1.94
N GLY A 288 -15.60 -2.66 -1.87
CA GLY A 288 -15.85 -3.37 -0.62
C GLY A 288 -14.60 -3.55 0.24
N ASN A 289 -14.79 -3.91 1.50
CA ASN A 289 -13.72 -4.27 2.44
C ASN A 289 -13.09 -5.63 2.05
N GLU A 290 -12.37 -5.67 0.94
CA GLU A 290 -11.34 -6.68 0.72
C GLU A 290 -10.19 -6.33 1.69
N LEU A 291 -10.15 -7.05 2.82
CA LEU A 291 -9.07 -7.05 3.80
C LEU A 291 -7.81 -7.67 3.19
#